data_AF-A0A5C6PD90-F1
#
_entry.id   AF-A0A5C6PD90-F1
#
_cell.length_a   1.000
_cell.length_b   1.000
_cell.length_c   1.000
_cell.angle_alpha   90.00
_cell.angle_beta   90.00
_cell.angle_gamma   90.00
#
_symmetry.space_group_name_H-M   'P 1'
#
loop_
_entity.id
_entity.type
_entity.pdbx_description
1 polymer ?
#
loop_
_entity_poly.entity_id
_entity_poly.type
_entity_poly.pdbx_seq_one_letter_code
_entity_poly.pdbx_strand_id
1 'polypeptide(L)'
;MRKRHLSIHARTTVAQRLPADYQERVAIFRTYYKITAPSHITNMDEIPMTFDISLTHTVEKKGTSTVAIRTTGHEKSLFTVVLSCHENEQSAG
;
A
#
# COMPACT_ATOMS: atom_id res chain seq x y z
N MET A 1 -10.36 -27.98 -7.98
CA MET A 1 -9.31 -28.76 -7.29
C MET A 1 -9.75 -29.10 -5.88
N ARG A 2 -9.74 -30.38 -5.50
CA ARG A 2 -10.15 -30.86 -4.18
C ARG A 2 -8.97 -30.71 -3.20
N LYS A 3 -9.09 -29.86 -2.18
CA LYS A 3 -8.01 -29.65 -1.19
C LYS A 3 -7.80 -30.95 -0.39
N ARG A 4 -6.65 -31.61 -0.57
CA ARG A 4 -6.26 -32.85 0.12
C ARG A 4 -5.76 -32.56 1.54
N HIS A 5 -6.65 -32.11 2.44
CA HIS A 5 -6.28 -31.72 3.81
C HIS A 5 -5.21 -30.60 3.88
N LEU A 6 -5.14 -29.75 2.87
CA LEU A 6 -4.21 -28.60 2.81
C LEU A 6 -4.98 -27.31 3.08
N SER A 7 -4.52 -26.53 4.06
CA SER A 7 -5.03 -25.19 4.35
C SER A 7 -4.13 -24.13 3.71
N ILE A 8 -4.73 -23.01 3.30
CA ILE A 8 -4.01 -21.82 2.87
C ILE A 8 -4.17 -20.82 4.00
N HIS A 9 -3.06 -20.40 4.60
CA HIS A 9 -3.04 -19.36 5.63
C HIS A 9 -2.51 -18.07 5.01
N ALA A 10 -3.37 -17.06 4.90
CA ALA A 10 -2.94 -15.70 4.56
C ALA A 10 -2.48 -14.99 5.84
N ARG A 11 -1.40 -14.22 5.76
CA ARG A 11 -0.96 -13.39 6.88
C ARG A 11 -2.00 -12.29 7.09
N THR A 12 -2.73 -12.34 8.19
CA THR A 12 -3.64 -11.27 8.58
C THR A 12 -2.84 -10.19 9.31
N THR A 13 -2.93 -8.95 8.85
CA THR A 13 -2.44 -7.79 9.61
C THR A 13 -3.43 -7.51 10.73
N VAL A 14 -2.94 -7.46 11.97
CA VAL A 14 -3.73 -7.02 13.12
C VAL A 14 -4.00 -5.53 12.95
N ALA A 15 -5.25 -5.15 12.69
CA ALA A 15 -5.65 -3.75 12.69
C ALA A 15 -5.54 -3.19 14.12
N GLN A 16 -5.23 -1.90 14.22
CA GLN A 16 -5.28 -1.22 15.51
C GLN A 16 -6.72 -1.21 16.05
N ARG A 17 -6.87 -1.34 17.37
CA ARG A 17 -8.17 -1.18 18.02
C ARG A 17 -8.63 0.27 17.83
N LEU A 18 -9.86 0.45 17.37
CA LEU A 18 -10.44 1.78 17.23
C LEU A 18 -10.56 2.47 18.61
N PRO A 19 -10.28 3.78 18.70
CA PRO A 19 -10.56 4.58 19.88
C PRO A 19 -12.04 4.55 20.26
N ALA A 20 -12.34 4.75 21.55
CA ALA A 20 -13.73 4.75 22.04
C ALA A 20 -14.59 5.87 21.42
N ASP A 21 -13.97 7.00 21.07
CA ASP A 21 -14.62 8.17 20.46
C ASP A 21 -14.58 8.16 18.91
N TYR A 22 -14.15 7.07 18.28
CA TYR A 22 -13.97 7.00 16.82
C TYR A 22 -15.20 7.45 16.03
N GLN A 23 -16.39 6.99 16.42
CA GLN A 23 -17.63 7.34 15.71
C GLN A 23 -17.96 8.83 15.81
N GLU A 24 -17.75 9.43 16.98
CA GLU A 24 -17.96 10.87 17.20
C GLU A 24 -16.99 11.70 16.35
N ARG A 25 -15.69 11.33 16.36
CA ARG A 25 -14.65 11.98 15.56
C ARG A 25 -14.94 11.92 14.06
N VAL A 26 -15.39 10.76 13.57
CA VAL A 26 -15.77 10.59 12.15
C VAL A 26 -16.99 11.45 11.80
N ALA A 27 -17.97 11.57 12.69
CA ALA A 27 -19.14 12.42 12.47
C ALA A 27 -18.77 13.91 12.40
N ILE A 28 -17.90 14.38 13.29
CA ILE A 28 -17.36 15.75 13.29
C ILE A 28 -16.59 16.01 11.99
N PHE A 29 -15.67 15.11 11.63
CA PHE A 29 -14.86 15.23 10.41
C PHE A 29 -15.72 15.30 9.13
N ARG A 30 -16.74 14.45 9.01
CA ARG A 30 -17.66 14.47 7.87
C ARG A 30 -18.46 15.76 7.78
N THR A 31 -18.83 16.34 8.91
CA THR A 31 -19.51 17.64 8.94
C THR A 31 -18.59 18.76 8.43
N TYR A 32 -17.33 18.76 8.86
CA TYR A 32 -16.33 19.71 8.37
C TYR A 32 -16.05 19.56 6.86
N TYR A 33 -15.86 18.33 6.39
CA TYR A 33 -15.60 18.06 4.98
C TYR A 33 -16.72 18.53 4.05
N LYS A 34 -17.98 18.41 4.47
CA LYS A 34 -19.14 18.88 3.69
C LYS A 34 -19.18 20.38 3.46
N ILE A 35 -18.51 21.17 4.31
CA ILE A 35 -18.48 22.64 4.22
C ILE A 35 -17.28 23.10 3.35
N THR A 36 -16.30 22.23 3.12
CA THR A 36 -15.08 22.56 2.38
C THR A 36 -15.22 22.13 0.93
N ALA A 37 -14.88 23.00 -0.03
CA ALA A 37 -14.83 22.63 -1.44
C ALA A 37 -13.67 21.64 -1.68
N PRO A 38 -13.91 20.47 -2.30
CA PRO A 38 -12.86 19.48 -2.58
C PRO A 38 -11.68 20.03 -3.39
N SER A 39 -11.92 21.00 -4.28
CA SER A 39 -10.89 21.64 -5.10
C SER A 39 -9.84 22.41 -4.30
N HIS A 40 -10.11 22.74 -3.04
CA HIS A 40 -9.17 23.42 -2.14
C HIS A 40 -8.45 22.46 -1.19
N ILE A 41 -8.65 21.15 -1.31
CA ILE A 41 -8.05 20.14 -0.44
C ILE A 41 -6.86 19.49 -1.15
N THR A 42 -5.68 19.61 -0.54
CA THR A 42 -4.50 18.82 -0.90
C THR A 42 -4.32 17.74 0.15
N ASN A 43 -4.29 16.47 -0.26
CA ASN A 43 -3.94 15.35 0.61
C ASN A 43 -2.47 14.97 0.44
N MET A 44 -1.82 14.53 1.51
CA MET A 44 -0.43 14.09 1.47
C MET A 44 -0.25 12.93 2.45
N ASP A 45 0.52 11.92 2.06
CA ASP A 45 0.86 10.80 2.93
C ASP A 45 2.28 10.30 2.68
N GLU A 46 2.86 9.66 3.69
CA GLU A 46 4.19 9.06 3.63
C GLU A 46 4.08 7.52 3.59
N ILE A 47 4.80 6.89 2.66
CA ILE A 47 4.85 5.43 2.55
C ILE A 47 6.30 4.94 2.49
N PRO A 48 6.70 3.97 3.34
CA PRO A 48 7.99 3.31 3.18
C PRO A 48 7.95 2.38 1.97
N MET A 49 8.90 2.54 1.06
CA MET A 49 9.11 1.66 -0.10
C MET A 49 10.42 0.89 0.03
N THR A 50 10.45 -0.33 -0.51
CA THR A 50 11.67 -1.15 -0.59
C THR A 50 12.48 -0.78 -1.82
N PHE A 51 13.82 -0.79 -1.69
CA PHE A 51 14.71 -0.65 -2.85
C PHE A 51 14.64 -1.85 -3.79
N ASP A 52 14.48 -3.03 -3.22
CA ASP A 52 14.36 -4.26 -3.98
C ASP A 52 12.89 -4.49 -4.37
N ILE A 53 12.61 -4.47 -5.67
CA ILE A 53 11.37 -4.99 -6.24
C ILE A 53 11.69 -6.43 -6.61
N SER A 54 11.68 -7.32 -5.62
CA SER A 54 12.07 -8.70 -5.82
C SER A 54 11.08 -9.37 -6.78
N LEU A 55 11.43 -9.39 -8.07
CA LEU A 55 10.68 -10.07 -9.10
C LEU A 55 10.69 -11.57 -8.77
N THR A 56 9.51 -12.20 -8.73
CA THR A 56 9.35 -13.65 -8.54
C THR A 56 9.93 -14.47 -9.69
N HIS A 57 10.46 -13.82 -10.73
CA HIS A 57 10.99 -14.44 -11.93
C HIS A 57 12.43 -13.98 -12.17
N THR A 58 13.34 -14.94 -12.28
CA THR A 58 14.72 -14.75 -12.72
C THR A 58 14.97 -15.67 -13.91
N VAL A 59 15.73 -15.20 -14.90
CA VAL A 59 16.11 -15.98 -16.08
C VAL A 59 17.39 -16.74 -15.77
N GLU A 60 17.41 -18.04 -16.06
CA GLU A 60 18.56 -18.92 -15.85
C GLU A 60 18.72 -19.86 -17.04
N LYS A 61 19.89 -20.50 -17.15
CA LYS A 61 20.17 -21.43 -18.25
C LYS A 61 19.18 -22.61 -18.24
N LYS A 62 18.73 -23.00 -19.45
CA LYS A 62 17.84 -24.15 -19.63
C LYS A 62 18.51 -25.43 -19.12
N GLY A 63 17.84 -26.16 -18.22
CA GLY A 63 18.35 -27.37 -17.59
C GLY A 63 18.90 -27.18 -16.17
N THR A 64 18.95 -25.95 -15.66
CA THR A 64 19.34 -25.69 -14.27
C THR A 64 18.24 -26.17 -13.31
N SER A 65 18.62 -26.97 -12.31
CA SER A 65 17.69 -27.57 -11.34
C SER A 65 17.18 -26.59 -10.28
N THR A 66 17.91 -25.48 -10.04
CA THR A 66 17.58 -24.45 -9.05
C THR A 66 17.86 -23.06 -9.64
N VAL A 67 16.87 -22.17 -9.62
CA VAL A 67 17.02 -20.78 -10.05
C VAL A 67 17.09 -19.89 -8.81
N ALA A 68 18.24 -19.27 -8.56
CA ALA A 68 18.38 -18.31 -7.48
C ALA A 68 17.74 -16.98 -7.89
N ILE A 69 16.87 -16.43 -7.04
CA ILE A 69 16.35 -15.07 -7.23
C ILE A 69 17.49 -14.11 -6.93
N ARG A 70 17.85 -13.28 -7.92
CA ARG A 70 18.87 -12.25 -7.73
C ARG A 70 18.26 -11.04 -7.04
N THR A 71 18.76 -10.75 -5.84
CA THR A 71 18.45 -9.54 -5.09
C THR A 71 19.67 -8.63 -5.04
N THR A 72 19.46 -7.38 -4.63
CA THR A 72 20.50 -6.36 -4.49
C THR A 72 21.24 -6.43 -3.15
N GLY A 73 20.84 -7.32 -2.23
CA GLY A 73 21.35 -7.36 -0.85
C GLY A 73 20.78 -6.26 0.06
N HIS A 74 19.77 -5.54 -0.42
CA HIS A 74 19.12 -4.41 0.27
C HIS A 74 17.66 -4.71 0.63
N GLU A 75 17.32 -5.98 0.89
CA GLU A 75 15.94 -6.44 1.11
C GLU A 75 15.29 -5.83 2.36
N LYS A 76 16.12 -5.31 3.28
CA LYS A 76 15.70 -4.61 4.50
C LYS A 76 15.87 -3.09 4.43
N SER A 77 16.49 -2.58 3.36
CA SER A 77 16.64 -1.15 3.16
C SER A 77 15.31 -0.59 2.65
N LEU A 78 14.82 0.43 3.34
CA LEU A 78 13.60 1.16 3.00
C LEU A 78 13.95 2.62 2.73
N PHE A 79 13.19 3.26 1.86
CA PHE A 79 13.18 4.71 1.71
C PHE A 79 11.77 5.23 1.88
N THR A 80 11.63 6.43 2.43
CA THR A 80 10.32 7.07 2.61
C THR A 80 9.98 7.86 1.36
N VAL A 81 8.81 7.59 0.80
CA VAL A 81 8.23 8.39 -0.28
C VAL A 81 7.09 9.20 0.31
N VAL A 82 7.10 10.51 0.04
CA VAL A 82 5.99 11.41 0.38
C VAL A 82 5.30 11.81 -0.92
N LEU A 83 3.99 11.59 -1.00
CA LEU A 83 3.20 11.98 -2.16
C LEU A 83 2.08 12.91 -1.73
N SER A 84 1.89 13.99 -2.48
CA SER A 84 0.76 14.91 -2.34
C SER A 84 -0.12 14.90 -3.59
N CYS A 85 -1.43 14.87 -3.41
CA CYS A 85 -2.42 15.02 -4.48
C CYS A 85 -3.38 16.17 -4.18
N HIS A 86 -3.76 16.89 -5.22
CA HIS A 86 -4.78 17.93 -5.18
C HIS A 86 -5.65 17.80 -6.44
N GLU A 87 -6.89 18.27 -6.35
CA GLU A 87 -7.79 18.30 -7.51
C GLU A 87 -7.41 19.47 -8.42
N ASN A 88 -7.23 19.19 -9.71
CA ASN A 88 -6.99 20.21 -10.73
C ASN A 88 -8.32 20.58 -11.40
N GLU A 89 -8.72 21.85 -11.33
CA GLU A 89 -9.82 22.39 -12.13
C GLU A 89 -9.37 22.49 -13.60
N GLN A 90 -9.41 21.39 -14.35
CA GLN A 90 -9.38 21.49 -15.82
C GLN A 90 -10.78 21.87 -16.31
N SER A 91 -11.00 23.16 -16.57
CA SER A 91 -12.11 23.62 -17.40
C SER A 91 -12.04 22.90 -18.74
N ALA A 92 -12.97 21.98 -18.98
CA ALA A 92 -13.26 21.48 -20.31
C ALA A 92 -13.86 22.64 -21.12
N GLY A 93 -12.99 23.35 -21.84
CA GLY A 93 -13.34 24.31 -22.89
C GLY A 93 -13.29 23.67 -24.26
#